data_AF-A0A2M6GH01-F1
#
_entry.id   AF-A0A2M6GH01-F1
#
_cell.length_a   1.000
_cell.length_b   1.000
_cell.length_c   1.000
_cell.angle_alpha   90.00
_cell.angle_beta   90.00
_cell.angle_gamma   90.00
#
_symmetry.space_group_name_H-M   'P 1'
#
loop_
_entity.id
_entity.type
_entity.pdbx_description
1 polymer ?
#
loop_
_entity_poly.entity_id
_entity_poly.type
_entity_poly.pdbx_seq_one_letter_code
_entity_poly.pdbx_strand_id
1 'polypeptide(L)' 'MTGFVPFFNLPLDKKTYLPLVQVIYDELGFFERYEYHDLQINPTFKKDEFTKDFPAYNF' A
#
# COMPACT_ATOMS: atom_id res chain seq x y z
N MET A 1 17.99 23.83 6.79
CA MET A 1 17.41 22.50 7.10
C MET A 1 17.20 21.79 5.79
N THR A 2 18.08 20.87 5.42
CA THR A 2 17.79 19.86 4.39
C THR A 2 16.93 18.79 5.06
N GLY A 3 15.64 18.72 4.71
CA GLY A 3 14.73 17.70 5.22
C GLY A 3 15.04 16.35 4.57
N PHE A 4 15.06 15.30 5.37
CA PHE A 4 15.23 13.94 4.88
C PHE A 4 14.06 13.51 4.00
N VAL A 5 14.40 12.74 2.96
CA VAL A 5 13.44 12.13 2.04
C VAL A 5 13.50 10.63 2.26
N PRO A 6 12.41 9.98 2.72
CA PRO A 6 12.39 8.54 2.92
C PRO A 6 12.69 7.79 1.63
N PHE A 7 13.46 6.71 1.75
CA PHE A 7 13.77 5.83 0.63
C PHE A 7 12.70 4.73 0.54
N PHE A 8 12.14 4.54 -0.65
CA PHE A 8 11.10 3.55 -0.92
C PHE A 8 11.63 2.45 -1.83
N ASN A 9 11.55 1.21 -1.37
CA ASN A 9 11.80 0.02 -2.17
C ASN A 9 10.48 -0.68 -2.48
N LEU A 10 10.16 -0.84 -3.77
CA LEU A 10 8.85 -1.30 -4.24
C LEU A 10 8.99 -2.43 -5.27
N PRO A 11 9.27 -3.68 -4.86
CA PRO A 11 9.30 -4.83 -5.76
C PRO A 11 7.96 -5.05 -6.46
N LEU A 12 8.01 -5.13 -7.78
CA LEU A 12 6.84 -5.33 -8.65
C LEU A 12 6.74 -6.78 -9.11
N ASP A 13 5.50 -7.29 -9.19
CA ASP A 13 5.20 -8.51 -9.92
C ASP A 13 5.47 -8.30 -11.43
N LYS A 14 6.16 -9.25 -12.07
CA LYS A 14 6.61 -9.10 -13.46
C LYS A 14 5.49 -9.19 -14.49
N LYS A 15 4.32 -9.73 -14.14
CA LYS A 15 3.20 -9.92 -15.08
C LYS A 15 2.20 -8.79 -14.97
N THR A 16 1.86 -8.39 -13.75
CA THR A 16 0.83 -7.40 -13.45
C THR A 16 1.40 -6.00 -13.24
N TYR A 17 2.72 -5.90 -12.99
CA TYR A 17 3.42 -4.66 -12.63
C TYR A 17 2.88 -4.00 -11.35
N LEU A 18 2.20 -4.78 -10.50
CA LEU A 18 1.69 -4.32 -9.21
C LEU A 18 2.71 -4.58 -8.10
N PRO A 19 2.76 -3.73 -7.06
CA PRO A 19 3.65 -3.93 -5.92
C PRO A 19 3.21 -5.15 -5.10
N LEU A 20 4.18 -6.01 -4.77
CA LEU A 20 3.96 -7.14 -3.85
C LEU A 20 4.45 -6.81 -2.44
N VAL A 21 5.45 -5.94 -2.35
CA VAL A 21 6.04 -5.48 -1.10
C VAL A 21 6.32 -3.99 -1.22
N GLN A 22 6.12 -3.26 -0.12
CA GLN A 22 6.61 -1.90 0.04
C GLN A 22 7.50 -1.87 1.28
N VAL A 23 8.74 -1.43 1.12
CA VAL A 23 9.68 -1.23 2.23
C VAL A 23 10.07 0.24 2.29
N ILE A 24 9.93 0.83 3.46
CA ILE A 24 10.22 2.24 3.73
C ILE A 24 11.43 2.29 4.66
N TYR A 25 12.38 3.14 4.30
CA TYR A 25 13.57 3.40 5.11
C TYR A 25 13.62 4.86 5.53
N ASP A 26 13.96 5.08 6.80
CA ASP A 26 14.22 6.39 7.39
C ASP A 26 15.73 6.64 7.59
N GLU A 27 16.10 7.71 8.29
CA GLU A 27 17.50 8.04 8.59
C GLU A 27 18.19 6.99 9.48
N LEU A 28 17.41 6.22 10.25
CA LEU A 28 17.89 5.21 11.20
C LEU A 28 17.92 3.81 10.57
N GLY A 29 17.26 3.62 9.42
CA GLY A 29 17.30 2.40 8.63
C GLY A 29 15.90 1.91 8.27
N PHE A 30 15.63 0.63 8.53
CA PHE A 30 14.32 0.05 8.26
C PHE A 30 13.24 0.72 9.12
N PHE A 31 12.25 1.31 8.47
CA PHE A 31 11.14 1.96 9.15
C PHE A 31 9.90 1.05 9.14
N GLU A 32 9.40 0.71 7.94
CA GLU A 32 8.16 -0.05 7.79
C GLU A 32 8.21 -1.01 6.59
N ARG A 33 7.37 -2.06 6.66
CA ARG A 33 7.16 -3.03 5.57
C ARG A 33 5.69 -3.41 5.46
N TYR A 34 5.17 -3.33 4.24
CA TYR A 34 3.84 -3.81 3.87
C TYR A 34 3.99 -4.96 2.85
N GLU A 35 3.25 -6.04 3.06
CA GLU A 35 3.21 -7.21 2.17
C GLU A 35 1.77 -7.46 1.71
N TYR A 36 1.57 -7.63 0.41
CA TYR A 36 0.26 -7.89 -0.18
C TYR A 36 0.12 -9.38 -0.52
N HIS A 37 -0.73 -10.10 0.21
CA HIS A 37 -0.87 -11.55 0.05
C HIS A 37 -2.07 -11.97 -0.84
N ASP A 38 -3.18 -11.24 -0.80
CA ASP A 38 -4.39 -11.52 -1.60
C ASP A 38 -4.73 -10.33 -2.51
N LEU A 39 -3.92 -10.13 -3.54
CA LEU A 39 -4.07 -9.00 -4.45
C LEU A 39 -5.19 -9.28 -5.47
N GLN A 40 -6.33 -8.61 -5.31
CA GLN A 40 -7.44 -8.68 -6.25
C GLN A 40 -7.34 -7.55 -7.29
N ILE A 41 -7.24 -7.92 -8.57
CA ILE A 41 -7.11 -6.97 -9.68
C ILE A 41 -8.47 -6.56 -10.19
N ASN A 42 -8.70 -5.25 -10.35
CA ASN A 42 -9.95 -4.65 -10.83
C ASN A 42 -11.21 -5.16 -10.11
N PRO A 43 -11.25 -5.14 -8.75
CA PRO A 43 -12.46 -5.48 -8.03
C PRO A 43 -13.58 -4.49 -8.36
N THR A 44 -14.83 -4.95 -8.29
CA THR A 44 -16.00 -4.07 -8.43
C THR A 44 -16.33 -3.50 -7.06
N PHE A 45 -16.37 -2.17 -6.96
CA PHE A 45 -16.79 -1.48 -5.75
C PHE A 45 -18.26 -1.07 -5.82
N LYS A 46 -18.94 -1.09 -4.68
CA LYS A 46 -20.28 -0.50 -4.56
C LYS A 46 -20.16 1.03 -4.53
N LYS A 47 -21.22 1.72 -4.96
CA LYS A 47 -21.24 3.19 -5.05
C LYS A 47 -21.07 3.88 -3.68
N ASP A 48 -21.49 3.21 -2.63
CA ASP A 48 -21.49 3.68 -1.24
C ASP A 48 -20.35 3.09 -0.39
N GLU A 49 -19.46 2.28 -0.98
CA GLU A 49 -18.41 1.54 -0.27
C GLU A 49 -17.41 2.43 0.48
N PHE A 50 -17.19 3.65 -0.01
CA PHE A 50 -16.29 4.63 0.61
C PHE A 50 -17.02 5.64 1.51
N THR A 51 -18.24 5.32 1.95
CA THR A 51 -19.00 6.13 2.91
C THR A 51 -18.81 5.60 4.33
N LYS A 52 -18.90 6.48 5.33
CA LYS A 52 -18.78 6.10 6.75
C LYS A 52 -19.84 5.10 7.20
N ASP A 53 -20.99 5.09 6.51
CA ASP A 53 -22.11 4.21 6.82
C ASP A 53 -21.97 2.82 6.17
N PHE A 54 -20.90 2.57 5.41
CA PHE A 54 -20.71 1.29 4.74
C PHE A 54 -20.36 0.18 5.74
N PRO A 55 -21.23 -0.84 5.92
CA PRO A 55 -21.14 -1.75 7.07
C PRO A 55 -19.96 -2.73 7.01
N ALA A 56 -19.35 -2.94 5.83
CA ALA A 56 -18.22 -3.86 5.69
C ALA A 56 -16.90 -3.25 6.19
N TYR A 57 -16.83 -1.93 6.34
CA TYR A 57 -15.68 -1.23 6.86
C TYR A 57 -16.02 -0.60 8.21
N ASN A 58 -15.16 -0.81 9.19
CA ASN A 58 -15.33 -0.24 10.53
C ASN A 58 -14.61 1.11 10.60
N PHE A 59 -15.08 2.08 9.81
CA PHE A 59 -14.57 3.45 9.75
C PHE A 59 -14.64 4.19 11.10
#